data_AF-H9FCX4-F1
#
_entry.id   AF-H9FCX4-F1
#
_cell.length_a   1.000
_cell.length_b   1.000
_cell.length_c   1.000
_cell.angle_alpha   90.00
_cell.angle_beta   90.00
_cell.angle_gamma   90.00
#
_symmetry.space_group_name_H-M   'P 1'
#
loop_
_entity.id
_entity.type
_entity.pdbx_description
1 polymer ?
#
loop_
_entity_poly.entity_id
_entity_poly.type
_entity_poly.pdbx_seq_one_letter_code
_entity_poly.pdbx_strand_id
1 'polypeptide(L)'
;SDLSGHLTNQFMQKKSPLYVLLKEDTVWSMERLNRYINTTFWKARGLPKDWVFTTLTKRMQQIMAHCFLAAKSKLECKLGYFDLIGCDFLIDDNFKVWLL
;
A
#
# COMPACT_ATOMS: atom_id res chain seq x y z
N SER A 1 0.58 -15.01 21.69
CA SER A 1 -0.22 -14.05 20.90
C SER A 1 0.58 -13.72 19.66
N ASP A 2 0.18 -14.20 18.49
CA ASP A 2 1.02 -14.22 17.29
C ASP A 2 1.01 -12.87 16.56
N LEU A 3 1.80 -11.93 17.07
CA LEU A 3 1.96 -10.58 16.52
C LEU A 3 2.56 -10.59 15.10
N SER A 4 3.21 -11.69 14.69
CA SER A 4 3.86 -11.82 13.38
C SER A 4 2.86 -11.98 12.23
N GLY A 5 1.65 -12.49 12.50
CA GLY A 5 0.58 -12.59 11.49
C GLY A 5 -0.20 -11.30 11.24
N HIS A 6 -0.08 -10.30 12.13
CA HIS A 6 -0.92 -9.09 12.10
C HIS A 6 -0.16 -7.82 11.70
N LEU A 7 1.18 -7.83 11.72
CA LEU A 7 2.01 -6.67 11.40
C LEU A 7 2.75 -6.90 10.09
N THR A 8 2.50 -6.09 9.06
CA THR A 8 3.22 -6.17 7.78
C THR A 8 4.59 -5.49 7.82
N ASN A 9 5.00 -4.90 8.96
CA ASN A 9 6.30 -4.26 9.12
C ASN A 9 7.44 -5.26 8.86
N GLN A 10 8.26 -4.99 7.84
CA GLN A 10 9.37 -5.86 7.44
C GLN A 10 10.36 -6.14 8.59
N PHE A 11 10.57 -5.20 9.50
CA PHE A 11 11.43 -5.41 10.68
C PHE A 11 10.86 -6.48 11.61
N MET A 12 9.54 -6.52 11.76
CA MET A 12 8.85 -7.55 12.55
C MET A 12 8.80 -8.88 11.82
N GLN A 13 8.59 -8.86 10.50
CA GLN A 13 8.59 -10.08 9.67
C GLN A 13 9.94 -10.79 9.67
N LYS A 14 11.07 -10.05 9.67
CA LYS A 14 12.44 -10.59 9.75
C LYS A 14 12.70 -11.50 10.97
N LYS A 15 11.89 -11.38 12.04
CA LYS A 15 12.03 -12.18 13.25
C LYS A 15 11.38 -13.56 13.15
N SER A 16 10.56 -13.80 12.12
CA SER A 16 9.95 -15.11 11.88
C SER A 16 10.98 -16.08 11.29
N PRO A 17 11.10 -17.32 11.79
CA PRO A 17 11.97 -18.35 11.21
C PRO A 17 11.66 -18.64 9.74
N LEU A 18 10.41 -18.40 9.31
CA LEU A 18 9.93 -18.62 7.94
C LEU A 18 10.27 -17.45 6.99
N TYR A 19 10.81 -16.35 7.51
CA TYR A 19 11.07 -15.14 6.73
C TYR A 19 12.05 -15.39 5.57
N VAL A 20 13.10 -16.19 5.76
CA VAL A 20 14.08 -16.48 4.70
C VAL A 20 13.43 -17.23 3.53
N LEU A 21 12.41 -18.06 3.81
CA LEU A 21 11.65 -18.78 2.77
C LEU A 21 10.60 -17.89 2.09
N LEU A 22 9.99 -16.97 2.83
CA LEU A 22 8.83 -16.18 2.37
C LEU A 22 9.18 -14.76 1.93
N LYS A 23 10.42 -14.29 2.12
CA LYS A 23 10.81 -12.89 1.86
C LYS A 23 10.42 -12.41 0.47
N GLU A 24 10.64 -13.23 -0.56
CA GLU A 24 10.27 -12.90 -1.95
C GLU A 24 8.75 -12.96 -2.21
N ASP A 25 7.99 -13.59 -1.31
CA ASP A 25 6.53 -13.58 -1.32
C ASP A 25 5.92 -12.49 -0.42
N THR A 26 6.70 -11.89 0.48
CA THR A 26 6.23 -10.79 1.35
C THR A 26 6.26 -9.41 0.70
N VAL A 27 7.03 -9.24 -0.39
CA VAL A 27 7.16 -7.96 -1.09
C VAL A 27 6.85 -8.16 -2.57
N TRP A 28 5.73 -7.60 -3.03
CA TRP A 28 5.33 -7.66 -4.43
C TRP A 28 5.49 -6.31 -5.11
N SER A 29 5.95 -6.31 -6.36
CA SER A 29 5.87 -5.12 -7.22
C SER A 29 4.41 -4.83 -7.58
N MET A 30 4.14 -3.59 -8.02
CA MET A 30 2.80 -3.21 -8.47
C MET A 30 2.34 -4.04 -9.67
N GLU A 31 3.25 -4.46 -10.55
CA GLU A 31 2.96 -5.33 -11.69
C GLU A 31 2.57 -6.74 -11.24
N ARG A 32 3.28 -7.30 -10.26
CA ARG A 32 2.96 -8.62 -9.69
C ARG A 32 1.60 -8.58 -8.99
N LEU A 33 1.35 -7.55 -8.18
CA LEU A 33 0.07 -7.34 -7.52
C LEU A 33 -1.07 -7.19 -8.54
N ASN A 34 -0.88 -6.37 -9.58
CA ASN A 34 -1.87 -6.16 -10.62
C ASN A 34 -2.22 -7.46 -11.36
N ARG A 35 -1.19 -8.25 -11.71
CA ARG A 35 -1.39 -9.56 -12.33
C ARG A 35 -2.21 -10.47 -11.42
N TYR A 36 -1.86 -10.55 -10.13
CA TYR A 36 -2.57 -11.38 -9.16
C TYR A 36 -4.04 -10.97 -8.97
N ILE A 37 -4.33 -9.68 -8.88
CA ILE A 37 -5.72 -9.18 -8.78
C ILE A 37 -6.50 -9.47 -10.06
N ASN A 38 -5.89 -9.27 -11.23
CA ASN A 38 -6.51 -9.55 -12.53
C ASN A 38 -6.81 -11.04 -12.73
N THR A 39 -5.96 -11.95 -12.25
CA THR A 39 -6.20 -13.39 -12.39
C THR A 39 -7.18 -13.93 -11.35
N THR A 40 -7.15 -13.40 -10.13
CA THR A 40 -7.81 -14.02 -8.98
C THR A 40 -9.14 -13.37 -8.63
N PHE A 41 -9.24 -12.04 -8.73
CA PHE A 41 -10.37 -11.28 -8.17
C PHE A 41 -11.17 -10.48 -9.20
N TRP A 42 -10.58 -10.09 -10.33
CA TRP A 42 -11.23 -9.27 -11.37
C TRP A 42 -12.66 -9.72 -11.70
N LYS A 43 -12.87 -11.00 -12.07
CA LYS A 43 -14.22 -11.51 -12.38
C LYS A 43 -15.05 -11.77 -11.13
N ALA A 44 -14.47 -12.42 -10.12
CA ALA A 44 -15.19 -12.87 -8.94
C ALA A 44 -15.71 -11.73 -8.06
N ARG A 45 -15.01 -10.59 -8.06
CA ARG A 45 -15.32 -9.40 -7.25
C ARG A 45 -15.83 -8.23 -8.09
N GLY A 46 -16.03 -8.41 -9.40
CA GLY A 46 -16.53 -7.36 -10.29
C GLY A 46 -15.63 -6.12 -10.35
N LEU A 47 -14.32 -6.29 -10.17
CA LEU A 47 -13.37 -5.16 -10.19
C LEU A 47 -13.17 -4.66 -11.63
N PRO A 48 -12.66 -3.43 -11.85
CA PRO A 48 -12.14 -2.90 -13.13
C PRO A 48 -10.80 -3.55 -13.54
N LYS A 49 -10.47 -3.56 -14.84
CA LYS A 49 -9.30 -4.28 -15.34
C LYS A 49 -8.11 -3.44 -14.96
N ASP A 50 -7.06 -4.10 -14.52
CA ASP A 50 -5.89 -3.40 -14.01
C ASP A 50 -6.27 -2.49 -12.83
N TRP A 51 -7.14 -2.99 -11.94
CA TRP A 51 -7.66 -2.25 -10.77
C TRP A 51 -6.54 -1.58 -9.96
N VAL A 52 -5.38 -2.24 -9.85
CA VAL A 52 -4.20 -1.72 -9.15
C VAL A 52 -3.72 -0.40 -9.80
N PHE A 53 -3.62 -0.34 -11.12
CA PHE A 53 -3.13 0.83 -11.84
C PHE A 53 -4.22 1.86 -12.16
N THR A 54 -5.49 1.47 -12.12
CA THR A 54 -6.60 2.35 -12.48
C THR A 54 -7.32 2.94 -11.27
N THR A 55 -7.62 2.12 -10.26
CA THR A 55 -8.48 2.49 -9.14
C THR A 55 -7.67 2.70 -7.87
N LEU A 56 -6.80 1.75 -7.52
CA LEU A 56 -5.98 1.82 -6.30
C LEU A 56 -5.03 3.03 -6.34
N THR A 57 -4.21 3.17 -7.37
CA THR A 57 -3.28 4.32 -7.52
C THR A 57 -4.01 5.67 -7.48
N LYS A 58 -5.13 5.81 -8.18
CA LYS A 58 -5.95 7.03 -8.15
C LYS A 58 -6.47 7.31 -6.75
N ARG A 59 -6.92 6.28 -6.03
CA ARG A 59 -7.43 6.46 -4.67
C ARG A 59 -6.31 6.84 -3.70
N MET A 60 -5.14 6.22 -3.80
CA MET A 60 -3.95 6.61 -3.04
C MET A 60 -3.60 8.08 -3.31
N GLN A 61 -3.54 8.50 -4.57
CA GLN A 61 -3.25 9.90 -4.94
C GLN A 61 -4.24 10.89 -4.32
N GLN A 62 -5.54 10.58 -4.38
CA GLN A 62 -6.58 11.42 -3.76
C GLN A 62 -6.39 11.56 -2.25
N ILE A 63 -6.11 10.44 -1.56
CA ILE A 63 -5.91 10.45 -0.11
C ILE A 63 -4.63 11.22 0.25
N MET A 64 -3.51 10.95 -0.44
CA MET A 64 -2.25 11.68 -0.22
C MET A 64 -2.43 13.19 -0.43
N ALA A 65 -3.10 13.60 -1.52
CA ALA A 65 -3.34 15.00 -1.79
C ALA A 65 -4.21 15.65 -0.71
N HIS A 66 -5.25 14.95 -0.24
CA HIS A 66 -6.11 15.46 0.82
C HIS A 66 -5.34 15.66 2.14
N CYS A 67 -4.57 14.65 2.56
CA CYS A 67 -3.74 14.73 3.76
C CYS A 67 -2.67 15.83 3.65
N PHE A 68 -2.00 15.92 2.50
CA PHE A 68 -1.00 16.96 2.27
C PHE A 68 -1.62 18.35 2.33
N LEU A 69 -2.76 18.59 1.67
CA LEU A 69 -3.44 19.87 1.70
C LEU A 69 -3.90 20.26 3.11
N ALA A 70 -4.39 19.28 3.90
CA ALA A 70 -4.79 19.52 5.28
C ALA A 70 -3.61 19.89 6.20
N ALA A 71 -2.42 19.31 5.95
CA ALA A 71 -1.21 19.61 6.71
C ALA A 71 -0.44 20.83 6.16
N LYS A 72 -0.70 21.25 4.92
CA LYS A 72 0.11 22.22 4.17
C LYS A 72 0.44 23.50 4.93
N SER A 73 -0.53 24.08 5.64
CA SER A 73 -0.33 25.32 6.40
C SER A 73 0.61 25.18 7.60
N LYS A 74 0.86 23.95 8.05
CA LYS A 74 1.76 23.62 9.16
C LYS A 74 3.13 23.13 8.68
N LEU A 75 3.32 22.94 7.38
CA LEU A 75 4.59 22.52 6.79
C LEU A 75 5.48 23.74 6.53
N GLU A 76 6.73 23.68 6.96
CA GLU A 76 7.71 24.74 6.72
C GLU A 76 8.19 24.68 5.27
N CYS A 77 7.90 25.71 4.49
CA CYS A 77 8.37 25.82 3.11
C CYS A 77 9.70 26.57 3.06
N LYS A 78 10.82 25.83 3.14
CA LYS A 78 12.16 26.41 3.02
C LYS A 78 12.69 26.29 1.58
N LEU A 79 13.08 27.41 0.99
CA LEU A 79 13.60 27.44 -0.38
C LEU A 79 14.84 26.54 -0.51
N GLY A 80 14.84 25.68 -1.52
CA GLY A 80 15.92 24.71 -1.78
C GLY A 80 15.77 23.38 -1.04
N TYR A 81 14.68 23.16 -0.29
CA TYR A 81 14.39 21.91 0.41
C TYR A 81 13.15 21.22 -0.17
N PHE A 82 13.13 19.90 -0.12
CA PHE A 82 11.97 19.06 -0.41
C PHE A 82 11.97 17.86 0.52
N ASP A 83 10.79 17.36 0.84
CA ASP A 83 10.60 16.15 1.63
C ASP A 83 10.09 15.00 0.75
N LEU A 84 10.64 13.80 0.97
CA LEU A 84 10.11 12.57 0.40
C LEU A 84 9.23 11.90 1.45
N ILE A 85 7.93 11.85 1.20
CA ILE A 85 6.95 11.28 2.12
C ILE A 85 6.59 9.86 1.66
N GLY A 86 6.74 8.88 2.55
CA GLY A 86 6.15 7.55 2.40
C GLY A 86 4.75 7.52 2.99
N CYS A 87 3.77 7.00 2.26
CA CYS A 87 2.41 6.77 2.75
C CYS A 87 2.12 5.27 2.71
N ASP A 88 1.75 4.71 3.86
CA ASP A 88 1.38 3.31 3.98
C ASP A 88 -0.13 3.16 3.82
N PHE A 89 -0.54 2.25 2.94
CA PHE A 89 -1.95 1.98 2.65
C PHE A 89 -2.32 0.54 2.93
N LEU A 90 -3.52 0.35 3.47
CA LEU A 90 -4.14 -0.95 3.66
C LEU A 90 -5.34 -1.09 2.72
N ILE A 91 -5.50 -2.29 2.14
CA ILE A 91 -6.67 -2.65 1.33
C ILE A 91 -7.45 -3.69 2.11
N ASP A 92 -8.75 -3.45 2.34
CA ASP A 92 -9.62 -4.41 3.01
C ASP A 92 -10.26 -5.43 2.04
N ASP A 93 -11.01 -6.39 2.57
CA ASP A 93 -11.67 -7.45 1.81
C ASP A 93 -12.71 -6.93 0.79
N ASN A 94 -13.16 -5.68 0.94
CA ASN A 94 -14.07 -5.00 0.01
C ASN A 94 -13.31 -4.14 -1.01
N PHE A 95 -11.99 -4.27 -1.10
CA PHE A 95 -11.13 -3.47 -1.97
C PHE A 95 -11.18 -1.96 -1.65
N LYS A 96 -11.53 -1.61 -0.41
CA LYS A 96 -11.44 -0.21 0.04
C LYS A 96 -10.03 0.08 0.53
N VAL A 97 -9.53 1.25 0.15
CA VAL A 97 -8.17 1.73 0.45
C VAL A 97 -8.22 2.65 1.66
N TRP A 98 -7.38 2.35 2.64
CA TRP A 98 -7.24 3.06 3.91
C TRP A 98 -5.81 3.56 4.07
N LEU A 99 -5.63 4.79 4.54
CA LEU A 99 -4.34 5.31 4.99
C LEU A 99 -4.12 4.87 6.44
N LEU A 100 -2.92 4.38 6.75
CA LEU A 100 -2.51 3.99 8.10
C LEU A 100 -1.96 5.18 8.92
#